data_AF-A0A1R7QFZ9-F1
#
_entry.id   AF-A0A1R7QFZ9-F1
#
_cell.length_a   1.000
_cell.length_b   1.000
_cell.length_c   1.000
_cell.angle_alpha   90.00
_cell.angle_beta   90.00
_cell.angle_gamma   90.00
#
_symmetry.space_group_name_H-M   'P 1'
#
loop_
_entity.id
_entity.type
_entity.pdbx_description
1 polymer ?
#
loop_
_entity_poly.entity_id
_entity_poly.type
_entity_poly.pdbx_seq_one_letter_code
_entity_poly.pdbx_strand_id
1 'polypeptide(L)'
;MNDSENFFYHFGHISTILLLLLYFIAMLIERSYIKRNLSKICKLAFDNENYFKKIDLGNYMVLSFLPLIIQIGFLRERVILKREAIFPNPPILFSSISDRKVENFFKNYKSWLYISNIKWIIGILWLVIGSIMVLYSK
;
A
#
# COMPACT_ATOMS: atom_id res chain seq x y z
N MET A 1 33.27 -20.95 1.35
CA MET A 1 32.11 -20.72 0.45
C MET A 1 32.53 -21.07 -0.95
N ASN A 2 31.73 -21.88 -1.64
CA ASN A 2 31.90 -22.12 -3.07
C ASN A 2 31.55 -20.84 -3.85
N ASP A 3 32.05 -20.67 -5.07
CA ASP A 3 31.83 -19.43 -5.86
C ASP A 3 30.34 -19.09 -6.03
N SER A 4 29.48 -20.12 -6.10
CA SER A 4 28.02 -19.98 -6.17
C SER A 4 27.41 -19.41 -4.88
N GLU A 5 27.91 -19.83 -3.71
CA GLU A 5 27.45 -19.32 -2.40
C GLU A 5 27.90 -17.87 -2.21
N ASN A 6 29.10 -17.54 -2.68
CA ASN A 6 29.64 -16.18 -2.63
C ASN A 6 28.86 -15.23 -3.55
N PHE A 7 28.55 -15.69 -4.77
CA PHE A 7 27.67 -14.95 -5.69
C PHE A 7 26.27 -14.72 -5.09
N PHE A 8 25.64 -15.76 -4.54
CA PHE A 8 24.31 -15.67 -3.95
C PHE A 8 24.29 -14.69 -2.76
N TYR A 9 25.31 -14.76 -1.90
CA TYR A 9 25.44 -13.86 -0.75
C TYR A 9 25.54 -12.39 -1.18
N HIS A 10 26.46 -12.06 -2.09
CA HIS A 10 26.64 -10.69 -2.56
C HIS A 10 25.43 -10.18 -3.35
N PHE A 11 24.87 -11.00 -4.25
CA PHE A 11 23.70 -10.63 -5.03
C PHE A 11 22.48 -10.38 -4.14
N GLY A 12 22.25 -11.24 -3.15
CA GLY A 12 21.17 -11.09 -2.18
C GLY A 12 21.30 -9.80 -1.38
N HIS A 13 22.47 -9.52 -0.81
CA HIS A 13 22.70 -8.28 -0.07
C HIS A 13 22.52 -7.02 -0.91
N ILE A 14 23.07 -6.98 -2.13
CA ILE A 14 22.90 -5.83 -3.04
C ILE A 14 21.42 -5.66 -3.40
N SER A 15 20.72 -6.75 -3.70
CA SER A 15 19.29 -6.73 -4.03
C SER A 15 18.45 -6.23 -2.86
N THR A 16 18.73 -6.68 -1.63
CA THR A 16 18.03 -6.21 -0.43
C THR A 16 18.23 -4.72 -0.20
N ILE A 17 19.46 -4.20 -0.36
CA ILE A 17 19.73 -2.76 -0.23
C ILE A 17 18.99 -1.96 -1.31
N LEU A 18 19.05 -2.42 -2.56
CA LEU A 18 18.38 -1.77 -3.69
C LEU A 18 16.86 -1.74 -3.51
N LEU A 19 16.25 -2.85 -3.11
CA LEU A 19 14.80 -2.93 -2.86
C LEU A 19 14.38 -2.01 -1.72
N LEU A 20 15.17 -1.92 -0.65
CA LEU A 20 14.90 -1.00 0.45
C LEU A 20 14.92 0.46 -0.02
N LEU A 21 15.92 0.83 -0.84
CA LEU A 21 16.03 2.17 -1.40
C LEU A 21 14.85 2.49 -2.33
N LEU A 22 14.46 1.56 -3.19
CA LEU A 22 13.29 1.70 -4.06
C LEU A 22 11.99 1.83 -3.25
N TYR A 23 11.86 1.08 -2.15
CA TYR A 23 10.73 1.19 -1.23
C TYR A 23 10.62 2.59 -0.62
N PHE A 24 11.74 3.14 -0.15
CA PHE A 24 11.77 4.51 0.38
C PHE A 24 11.43 5.56 -0.68
N ILE A 25 11.94 5.43 -1.89
CA ILE A 25 11.58 6.31 -3.01
C ILE A 25 10.07 6.24 -3.27
N ALA A 26 9.50 5.03 -3.35
CA ALA A 26 8.08 4.84 -3.55
C ALA A 26 7.24 5.45 -2.42
N MET A 27 7.67 5.32 -1.15
CA MET A 27 7.04 5.99 -0.01
C MET A 27 7.05 7.51 -0.13
N LEU A 28 8.17 8.12 -0.57
CA LEU A 28 8.26 9.56 -0.75
C LEU A 28 7.35 10.07 -1.88
N ILE A 29 7.28 9.32 -2.98
CA ILE A 29 6.37 9.60 -4.11
C ILE A 29 4.91 9.51 -3.63
N GLU A 30 4.55 8.44 -2.93
CA GLU A 30 3.20 8.24 -2.40
C GLU A 30 2.82 9.34 -1.40
N ARG A 31 3.70 9.64 -0.44
CA ARG A 31 3.48 10.69 0.55
C ARG A 31 3.26 12.04 -0.12
N SER A 32 4.01 12.34 -1.17
CA SER A 32 3.84 13.57 -1.95
C SER A 32 2.50 13.61 -2.67
N TYR A 33 2.08 12.48 -3.26
CA TYR A 33 0.76 12.36 -3.88
C TYR A 33 -0.37 12.58 -2.87
N ILE A 34 -0.31 11.90 -1.72
CA ILE A 34 -1.32 12.01 -0.66
C ILE A 34 -1.38 13.44 -0.14
N LYS A 35 -0.23 14.08 0.12
CA LYS A 35 -0.18 15.47 0.58
C LYS A 35 -0.87 16.43 -0.39
N ARG A 36 -0.67 16.27 -1.71
CA ARG A 36 -1.30 17.09 -2.75
C ARG A 36 -2.82 16.87 -2.85
N ASN A 37 -3.30 15.68 -2.49
CA ASN A 37 -4.70 15.27 -2.65
C ASN A 37 -5.44 15.07 -1.31
N LEU A 38 -4.88 15.56 -0.20
CA LEU A 38 -5.30 15.20 1.15
C LEU A 38 -6.80 15.40 1.39
N SER A 39 -7.31 16.59 1.09
CA SER A 39 -8.74 16.91 1.32
C SER A 39 -9.65 15.98 0.51
N LYS A 40 -9.31 15.71 -0.76
CA LYS A 40 -10.11 14.84 -1.63
C LYS A 40 -10.09 13.38 -1.15
N ILE A 41 -8.93 12.90 -0.69
CA ILE A 41 -8.79 11.56 -0.11
C ILE A 41 -9.58 11.46 1.19
N CYS A 42 -9.51 12.48 2.06
CA CYS A 42 -10.24 12.49 3.33
C CYS A 42 -11.75 12.55 3.11
N LYS A 43 -12.23 13.33 2.13
CA LYS A 43 -13.64 13.33 1.73
C LYS A 43 -14.10 11.95 1.28
N LEU A 44 -13.29 11.25 0.51
CA LEU A 44 -13.65 9.94 -0.02
C LEU A 44 -13.71 8.87 1.07
N ALA A 45 -12.71 8.85 1.97
CA ALA A 45 -12.56 7.81 2.99
C ALA A 45 -13.43 8.07 4.23
N PHE A 46 -13.56 9.34 4.63
CA PHE A 46 -14.12 9.74 5.93
C PHE A 46 -15.32 10.71 5.80
N ASP A 47 -15.79 11.01 4.59
CA ASP A 47 -16.83 12.02 4.32
C ASP A 47 -16.52 13.41 4.90
N ASN A 48 -15.23 13.69 5.17
CA ASN A 48 -14.78 14.94 5.77
C ASN A 48 -13.46 15.37 5.15
N GLU A 49 -13.47 16.46 4.39
CA GLU A 49 -12.28 17.04 3.75
C GLU A 49 -11.19 17.46 4.74
N ASN A 50 -11.57 17.73 6.00
CA ASN A 50 -10.70 18.23 7.05
C ASN A 50 -10.37 17.16 8.12
N TYR A 51 -10.68 15.89 7.86
CA TYR A 51 -10.41 14.80 8.81
C TYR A 51 -8.93 14.78 9.23
N PHE A 52 -8.01 14.83 8.27
CA PHE A 52 -6.60 15.07 8.51
C PHE A 52 -6.19 16.45 8.02
N LYS A 53 -5.67 17.29 8.93
CA LYS A 53 -5.15 18.63 8.59
C LYS A 53 -3.72 18.60 8.04
N LYS A 54 -2.95 17.54 8.31
CA LYS A 54 -1.55 17.39 7.89
C LYS A 54 -1.16 15.92 7.68
N ILE A 55 -0.13 15.71 6.87
CA ILE A 55 0.52 14.40 6.70
C ILE A 55 1.74 14.29 7.62
N ASP A 56 1.47 13.93 8.88
CA ASP A 56 2.46 13.34 9.77
C ASP A 56 2.59 11.83 9.51
N LEU A 57 3.49 11.17 10.23
CA LEU A 57 3.80 9.76 10.01
C LEU A 57 2.59 8.85 10.28
N GLY A 58 1.82 9.12 11.34
CA GLY A 58 0.64 8.32 11.69
C GLY A 58 -0.45 8.45 10.62
N ASN A 59 -0.79 9.67 10.23
CA ASN A 59 -1.80 9.91 9.19
C ASN A 59 -1.35 9.35 7.83
N TYR A 60 -0.05 9.46 7.52
CA TYR A 60 0.52 8.82 6.33
C TYR A 60 0.30 7.31 6.36
N MET A 61 0.61 6.62 7.47
CA MET A 61 0.41 5.18 7.56
C MET A 61 -1.04 4.81 7.28
N VAL A 62 -2.00 5.43 7.97
CA VAL A 62 -3.45 5.15 7.77
C VAL A 62 -3.84 5.28 6.30
N LEU A 63 -3.45 6.38 5.66
CA LEU A 63 -3.77 6.62 4.25
C LEU A 63 -3.00 5.68 3.31
N SER A 64 -1.75 5.37 3.60
CA SER A 64 -0.88 4.45 2.84
C SER A 64 -1.43 3.01 2.79
N PHE A 65 -2.22 2.60 3.78
CA PHE A 65 -2.94 1.31 3.79
C PHE A 65 -4.31 1.35 3.10
N LEU A 66 -4.89 2.53 2.89
CA LEU A 66 -6.23 2.69 2.32
C LEU A 66 -6.41 1.95 0.98
N PRO A 67 -5.49 2.07 0.00
CA PRO A 67 -5.64 1.40 -1.28
C PRO A 67 -5.67 -0.11 -1.15
N LEU A 68 -4.91 -0.67 -0.21
CA LEU A 68 -4.83 -2.11 0.02
C LEU A 68 -6.12 -2.62 0.67
N ILE A 69 -6.64 -1.91 1.68
CA ILE A 69 -7.91 -2.26 2.34
C ILE A 69 -9.08 -2.21 1.35
N ILE A 70 -9.16 -1.17 0.52
CA ILE A 70 -10.24 -1.03 -0.47
C ILE A 70 -10.16 -2.15 -1.53
N GLN A 71 -8.96 -2.50 -2.01
CA GLN A 71 -8.76 -3.59 -2.97
C GLN A 71 -9.17 -4.95 -2.38
N ILE A 72 -8.77 -5.25 -1.13
CA ILE A 72 -9.13 -6.50 -0.46
C ILE A 72 -10.64 -6.57 -0.21
N GLY A 73 -11.25 -5.49 0.28
CA GLY A 73 -12.70 -5.42 0.49
C GLY A 73 -13.47 -5.62 -0.80
N PHE A 74 -13.05 -4.96 -1.88
CA PHE A 74 -13.63 -5.15 -3.22
C PHE A 74 -13.54 -6.60 -3.68
N LEU A 75 -12.34 -7.20 -3.63
CA LEU A 75 -12.13 -8.59 -4.04
C LEU A 75 -13.01 -9.55 -3.24
N ARG A 76 -13.04 -9.40 -1.91
CA ARG A 76 -13.82 -10.26 -1.03
C ARG A 76 -15.32 -10.15 -1.32
N GLU A 77 -15.87 -8.94 -1.30
CA GLU A 77 -17.32 -8.81 -1.36
C GLU A 77 -17.88 -9.00 -2.77
N ARG A 78 -17.20 -8.47 -3.81
CA ARG A 78 -17.70 -8.54 -5.19
C ARG A 78 -17.30 -9.81 -5.92
N VAL A 79 -16.04 -10.22 -5.80
CA VAL A 79 -15.52 -11.37 -6.57
C VAL A 79 -15.79 -12.69 -5.86
N ILE A 80 -15.51 -12.76 -4.55
CA ILE A 80 -15.66 -14.00 -3.79
C ILE A 80 -17.11 -14.19 -3.33
N LEU A 81 -17.70 -13.20 -2.66
CA LEU A 81 -19.02 -13.32 -2.03
C LEU A 81 -20.18 -12.87 -2.94
N LYS A 82 -19.89 -12.27 -4.11
CA LYS A 82 -20.88 -11.79 -5.10
C LYS A 82 -21.96 -10.88 -4.50
N ARG A 83 -21.64 -10.13 -3.45
CA ARG A 83 -22.57 -9.22 -2.79
C ARG A 83 -22.73 -7.93 -3.58
N GLU A 84 -23.91 -7.33 -3.46
CA GLU A 84 -24.18 -6.03 -4.05
C GLU A 84 -23.47 -4.87 -3.33
N ALA A 85 -23.07 -5.05 -2.07
CA ALA A 85 -22.41 -4.01 -1.28
C ALA A 85 -21.02 -4.43 -0.79
N ILE A 86 -20.01 -3.57 -1.02
CA ILE A 86 -18.59 -3.86 -0.72
C ILE A 86 -18.22 -3.66 0.77
N PHE A 87 -18.98 -2.87 1.54
CA PHE A 87 -18.76 -2.73 2.99
C PHE A 87 -20.09 -2.55 3.72
N PRO A 88 -20.83 -3.63 4.00
CA PRO A 88 -22.10 -3.53 4.73
C PRO A 88 -21.91 -3.00 6.16
N ASN A 89 -20.76 -3.30 6.79
CA ASN A 89 -20.29 -2.70 8.03
C ASN A 89 -18.86 -2.19 7.79
N PRO A 90 -18.63 -0.87 7.60
CA PRO A 90 -17.29 -0.34 7.37
C PRO A 90 -16.40 -0.58 8.60
N PRO A 91 -15.08 -0.79 8.42
CA PRO A 91 -14.15 -0.80 9.56
C PRO A 91 -14.22 0.53 10.31
N ILE A 92 -13.99 0.52 11.63
CA ILE A 92 -14.20 1.65 12.58
C ILE A 92 -13.60 2.99 12.12
N LEU A 93 -12.55 2.97 11.30
CA LEU A 93 -11.90 4.17 10.78
C LEU A 93 -12.58 4.78 9.55
N PHE A 94 -13.49 4.08 8.88
CA PHE A 94 -14.07 4.51 7.61
C PHE A 94 -15.53 4.93 7.77
N SER A 95 -15.92 5.98 7.04
CA SER A 95 -17.33 6.15 6.68
C SER A 95 -17.80 4.94 5.87
N SER A 96 -19.11 4.66 5.78
CA SER A 96 -19.58 3.60 4.88
C SER A 96 -19.06 3.83 3.46
N ILE A 97 -18.13 2.98 3.03
CA ILE A 97 -17.59 3.01 1.67
C ILE A 97 -18.64 2.31 0.80
N SER A 98 -19.55 3.10 0.24
CA SER A 98 -20.53 2.63 -0.73
C SER A 98 -19.84 2.17 -2.02
N ASP A 99 -20.51 1.36 -2.83
CA ASP A 99 -19.97 0.89 -4.10
C ASP A 99 -19.55 2.04 -5.02
N ARG A 100 -20.33 3.12 -5.00
CA ARG A 100 -20.03 4.36 -5.74
C ARG A 100 -18.72 5.02 -5.27
N LYS A 101 -18.41 4.99 -3.97
CA LYS A 101 -17.13 5.49 -3.45
C LYS A 101 -15.97 4.60 -3.89
N VAL A 102 -16.16 3.29 -3.92
CA VAL A 102 -15.15 2.34 -4.43
C VAL A 102 -14.90 2.54 -5.93
N GLU A 103 -15.95 2.67 -6.72
CA GLU A 103 -15.82 2.92 -8.16
C GLU A 103 -15.13 4.26 -8.44
N ASN A 104 -15.53 5.32 -7.73
CA ASN A 104 -14.85 6.61 -7.79
C ASN A 104 -13.39 6.52 -7.34
N PHE A 105 -13.08 5.68 -6.36
CA PHE A 105 -11.72 5.42 -5.93
C PHE A 105 -10.88 4.81 -7.07
N PHE A 106 -11.35 3.71 -7.65
CA PHE A 106 -10.66 3.04 -8.77
C PHE A 106 -10.57 3.89 -10.03
N LYS A 107 -11.54 4.79 -10.27
CA LYS A 107 -11.55 5.66 -11.44
C LYS A 107 -10.63 6.87 -11.27
N ASN A 108 -10.74 7.58 -10.14
CA ASN A 108 -10.11 8.89 -9.95
C ASN A 108 -8.74 8.81 -9.26
N TYR A 109 -8.44 7.71 -8.58
CA TYR A 109 -7.20 7.56 -7.80
C TYR A 109 -6.32 6.42 -8.32
N LYS A 110 -6.41 6.10 -9.62
CA LYS A 110 -5.55 5.09 -10.28
C LYS A 110 -4.07 5.29 -10.00
N SER A 111 -3.60 6.53 -10.08
CA SER A 111 -2.19 6.86 -9.81
C SER A 111 -1.79 6.51 -8.38
N TRP A 112 -2.67 6.79 -7.41
CA TRP A 112 -2.43 6.39 -6.02
C TRP A 112 -2.34 4.88 -5.87
N LEU A 113 -3.27 4.16 -6.49
CA LEU A 113 -3.31 2.71 -6.51
C LEU A 113 -2.02 2.11 -7.09
N TYR A 114 -1.56 2.61 -8.24
CA TYR A 114 -0.32 2.16 -8.85
C TYR A 114 0.90 2.40 -7.95
N ILE A 115 1.04 3.63 -7.43
CA ILE A 115 2.16 3.97 -6.54
C ILE A 115 2.13 3.09 -5.28
N SER A 116 0.96 2.93 -4.66
CA SER A 116 0.77 2.09 -3.48
C SER A 116 1.09 0.63 -3.77
N ASN A 117 0.62 0.07 -4.90
CA ASN A 117 0.87 -1.32 -5.26
C ASN A 117 2.35 -1.57 -5.55
N ILE A 118 3.03 -0.67 -6.29
CA ILE A 118 4.47 -0.75 -6.54
C ILE A 118 5.24 -0.74 -5.21
N LYS A 119 4.91 0.21 -4.32
CA LYS A 119 5.49 0.29 -2.97
C LYS A 119 5.33 -1.02 -2.20
N TRP A 120 4.12 -1.59 -2.16
CA TRP A 120 3.85 -2.83 -1.44
C TRP A 120 4.56 -4.04 -2.05
N ILE A 121 4.60 -4.16 -3.38
CA ILE A 121 5.32 -5.25 -4.06
C ILE A 121 6.81 -5.19 -3.73
N ILE A 122 7.43 -4.00 -3.82
CA ILE A 122 8.84 -3.82 -3.48
C ILE A 122 9.10 -4.17 -2.01
N GLY A 123 8.23 -3.70 -1.10
CA GLY A 123 8.35 -3.99 0.33
C GLY A 123 8.22 -5.48 0.65
N ILE A 124 7.29 -6.19 0.02
CA ILE A 124 7.12 -7.64 0.19
C ILE A 124 8.33 -8.39 -0.37
N LEU A 125 8.80 -8.04 -1.56
CA LEU A 125 10.00 -8.65 -2.15
C LEU A 125 11.23 -8.43 -1.27
N TRP A 126 11.37 -7.22 -0.70
CA TRP A 126 12.42 -6.92 0.25
C TRP A 126 12.36 -7.82 1.49
N LEU A 127 11.18 -8.00 2.08
CA LEU A 127 10.98 -8.88 3.23
C LEU A 127 11.29 -10.35 2.90
N VAL A 128 10.84 -10.84 1.74
CA VAL A 128 11.07 -12.22 1.30
C VAL A 128 12.56 -12.48 1.10
N ILE A 129 13.23 -11.65 0.30
CA ILE A 129 14.67 -11.82 0.01
C ILE A 129 15.49 -11.61 1.28
N GLY A 130 15.16 -10.59 2.10
CA GLY A 130 15.82 -10.35 3.37
C GLY A 130 15.68 -11.53 4.34
N SER A 131 14.51 -12.15 4.42
CA SER A 131 14.27 -13.34 5.26
C SER A 131 15.08 -14.54 4.77
N ILE A 132 15.11 -14.77 3.46
CA ILE A 132 15.95 -15.82 2.85
C ILE A 132 17.43 -15.58 3.21
N MET A 133 17.92 -14.36 3.05
CA MET A 133 19.31 -14.01 3.38
C MET A 133 19.67 -14.25 4.84
N VAL A 134 18.76 -13.93 5.77
CA VAL A 134 18.96 -14.20 7.21
C VAL A 134 19.02 -15.71 7.50
N LEU A 135 18.21 -16.51 6.81
CA LEU A 135 18.20 -17.96 6.97
C LEU A 135 19.46 -18.62 6.39
N TYR A 136 19.99 -18.11 5.28
CA TYR A 136 21.19 -18.64 4.61
C TYR A 136 22.52 -18.14 5.21
N SER A 137 22.47 -17.10 6.06
CA SER A 137 23.65 -16.57 6.77
C SER A 137 23.91 -17.28 8.12
N LYS A 138 23.05 -18.23 8.49
CA LYS A 138 23.25 -19.18 9.61
C LYS A 138 23.86 -20.47 9.10
#